data_AF-A0A505LZZ9-F1
#
_entry.id   AF-A0A505LZZ9-F1
#
_cell.length_a   1.000
_cell.length_b   1.000
_cell.length_c   1.000
_cell.angle_alpha   90.00
_cell.angle_beta   90.00
_cell.angle_gamma   90.00
#
_symmetry.space_group_name_H-M   'P 1'
#
loop_
_entity.id
_entity.type
_entity.pdbx_description
1 polymer ?
#
loop_
_entity_poly.entity_id
_entity_poly.type
_entity_poly.pdbx_seq_one_letter_code
_entity_poly.pdbx_strand_id
1 'polypeptide(L)'
;MTVRNNTCVATAMQRRHQNFMKLLELTYEDFDYDFSRVVFDKDVDSTVEIKCPKHGWIRTRAKKLLAGRGCVACNEESLMDQGAMIYLIRCYDEQEEFYKIGITTKSLESRFPDNSRLPYKFDVLSLQNGDRKKLYRFETLLLRLLQKYRYTPKKHFCGRTECFSNIDLIRQKFNIFDAFGVDSFKRAV
;
A
#
# COMPACT_ATOMS: atom_id res chain seq x y z
N MET A 1 -10.56 -8.13 59.65
CA MET A 1 -11.35 -7.74 58.46
C MET A 1 -10.61 -6.61 57.76
N THR A 2 -10.02 -6.88 56.60
CA THR A 2 -9.16 -5.93 55.88
C THR A 2 -10.02 -4.91 55.13
N VAL A 3 -10.15 -3.71 55.70
CA VAL A 3 -10.71 -2.55 55.00
C VAL A 3 -9.69 -2.15 53.92
N ARG A 4 -9.87 -2.65 52.70
CA ARG A 4 -8.97 -2.36 51.58
C ARG A 4 -9.24 -0.96 51.03
N ASN A 5 -8.14 -0.22 50.86
CA ASN A 5 -8.00 1.13 50.32
C ASN A 5 -8.70 1.33 48.97
N ASN A 6 -9.95 1.81 48.97
CA ASN A 6 -10.62 2.30 47.76
C ASN A 6 -9.94 3.58 47.21
N THR A 7 -9.32 4.39 48.08
CA THR A 7 -8.73 5.68 47.72
C THR A 7 -7.46 5.56 46.89
N CYS A 8 -6.57 4.58 47.17
CA CYS A 8 -5.34 4.36 46.40
C CYS A 8 -5.59 3.80 44.99
N VAL A 9 -6.67 3.02 44.81
CA VAL A 9 -7.02 2.44 43.51
C VAL A 9 -7.55 3.52 42.57
N ALA A 10 -8.40 4.41 43.07
CA ALA A 10 -8.93 5.54 42.29
C ALA A 10 -7.81 6.48 41.80
N THR A 11 -6.82 6.79 42.65
CA THR A 11 -5.67 7.62 42.28
C THR A 11 -4.76 6.95 41.24
N ALA A 12 -4.54 5.63 41.35
CA ALA A 12 -3.78 4.88 40.36
C ALA A 12 -4.48 4.80 39.00
N MET A 13 -5.81 4.63 38.98
CA MET A 13 -6.62 4.65 37.76
C MET A 13 -6.60 6.02 37.09
N GLN A 14 -6.72 7.11 37.87
CA GLN A 14 -6.67 8.48 37.37
C GLN A 14 -5.30 8.80 36.73
N ARG A 15 -4.20 8.33 37.33
CA ARG A 15 -2.85 8.49 36.77
C ARG A 15 -2.67 7.72 35.45
N ARG A 16 -3.25 6.51 35.32
CA ARG A 16 -3.21 5.75 34.06
C ARG A 16 -3.96 6.46 32.95
N HIS A 17 -5.14 6.99 33.25
CA HIS A 17 -5.91 7.78 32.30
C HIS A 17 -5.14 9.02 31.82
N GLN A 18 -4.57 9.79 32.76
CA GLN A 18 -3.76 10.97 32.42
C GLN A 18 -2.55 10.64 31.54
N ASN A 19 -1.82 9.57 31.88
CA ASN A 19 -0.70 9.11 31.06
C ASN A 19 -1.14 8.68 29.66
N PHE A 20 -2.29 8.00 29.56
CA PHE A 20 -2.86 7.59 28.27
C PHE A 20 -3.19 8.81 27.41
N MET A 21 -3.90 9.80 27.96
CA MET A 21 -4.24 11.04 27.24
C MET A 21 -3.00 11.78 26.75
N LYS A 22 -1.98 11.93 27.60
CA LYS A 22 -0.72 12.58 27.23
C LYS A 22 0.00 11.85 26.08
N LEU A 23 -0.02 10.52 26.09
CA LEU A 23 0.55 9.73 24.99
C LEU A 23 -0.25 9.92 23.69
N LEU A 24 -1.58 10.03 23.76
CA LEU A 24 -2.41 10.30 22.59
C LEU A 24 -2.13 11.68 22.00
N GLU A 25 -2.07 12.71 22.83
CA GLU A 25 -1.74 14.08 22.40
C GLU A 25 -0.39 14.12 21.68
N LEU A 26 0.64 13.44 22.21
CA LEU A 26 1.95 13.36 21.55
C LEU A 26 1.93 12.52 20.27
N THR A 27 1.17 11.42 20.24
CA THR A 27 1.13 10.52 19.07
C THR A 27 0.39 11.16 17.88
N TYR A 28 -0.58 12.02 18.18
CA TYR A 28 -1.48 12.64 17.21
C TYR A 28 -1.35 14.16 17.14
N GLU A 29 -0.21 14.72 17.57
CA GLU A 29 0.03 16.17 17.61
C GLU A 29 -0.23 16.85 16.26
N ASP A 30 0.15 16.19 15.15
CA ASP A 30 -0.03 16.66 13.79
C ASP A 30 -1.43 16.37 13.19
N PHE A 31 -2.37 15.82 13.99
CA PHE A 31 -3.67 15.37 13.51
C PHE A 31 -4.81 15.92 14.37
N ASP A 32 -5.84 16.47 13.73
CA ASP A 32 -7.02 17.06 14.40
C ASP A 32 -8.01 16.00 14.95
N TYR A 33 -7.51 15.00 15.68
CA TYR A 33 -8.35 14.05 16.40
C TYR A 33 -8.93 14.68 17.66
N ASP A 34 -10.21 14.40 17.90
CA ASP A 34 -10.89 14.81 19.13
C ASP A 34 -11.00 13.60 20.09
N PHE A 35 -10.37 13.77 21.25
CA PHE A 35 -10.28 12.78 22.32
C PHE A 35 -11.25 13.05 23.48
N SER A 36 -12.20 13.97 23.33
CA SER A 36 -13.11 14.42 24.40
C SER A 36 -13.97 13.31 25.02
N ARG A 37 -14.17 12.20 24.31
CA ARG A 37 -14.94 11.02 24.78
C ARG A 37 -14.09 9.83 25.20
N VAL A 38 -12.78 10.01 25.27
CA VAL A 38 -11.88 8.94 25.69
C VAL A 38 -12.08 8.66 27.18
N VAL A 39 -12.49 7.44 27.49
CA VAL A 39 -12.52 6.91 28.85
C VAL A 39 -11.58 5.71 28.90
N PHE A 40 -10.50 5.84 29.67
CA PHE A 40 -9.49 4.81 29.83
C PHE A 40 -9.34 4.44 31.31
N ASP A 41 -10.14 3.47 31.74
CA ASP A 41 -10.24 2.97 33.11
C ASP A 41 -9.61 1.58 33.30
N LYS A 42 -9.34 0.89 32.19
CA LYS A 42 -8.96 -0.54 32.14
C LYS A 42 -7.61 -0.74 31.45
N ASP A 43 -7.37 -1.96 30.97
CA ASP A 43 -6.17 -2.35 30.24
C ASP A 43 -6.14 -1.82 28.80
N VAL A 44 -5.00 -2.03 28.14
CA VAL A 44 -4.73 -1.58 26.77
C VAL A 44 -5.55 -2.32 25.70
N ASP A 45 -6.23 -3.41 26.04
CA ASP A 45 -7.14 -4.12 25.13
C ASP A 45 -8.54 -3.51 25.10
N SER A 46 -8.85 -2.63 26.05
CA SER A 46 -10.10 -1.91 26.14
C SER A 46 -10.34 -0.99 24.94
N THR A 47 -11.62 -0.83 24.60
CA THR A 47 -12.05 -0.02 23.46
C THR A 47 -12.33 1.41 23.91
N VAL A 48 -11.77 2.38 23.19
CA VAL A 48 -11.96 3.81 23.39
C VAL A 48 -12.69 4.42 22.18
N GLU A 49 -13.41 5.51 22.40
CA GLU A 49 -14.09 6.28 21.36
C GLU A 49 -13.32 7.57 21.12
N ILE A 50 -12.97 7.82 19.85
CA ILE A 50 -12.26 9.03 19.40
C ILE A 50 -12.96 9.56 18.16
N LYS A 51 -12.84 10.85 17.87
CA LYS A 51 -13.35 11.45 16.64
C LYS A 51 -12.21 11.69 15.67
N CYS A 52 -12.28 11.02 14.54
CA CYS A 52 -11.46 11.30 13.37
C CYS A 52 -12.03 12.53 12.62
N PRO A 53 -11.19 13.48 12.16
CA PRO A 53 -11.67 14.64 11.42
C PRO A 53 -12.33 14.26 10.09
N LYS A 54 -11.91 13.16 9.46
CA LYS A 54 -12.44 12.67 8.17
C LYS A 54 -13.64 11.73 8.33
N HIS A 55 -13.59 10.82 9.30
CA HIS A 55 -14.53 9.70 9.41
C HIS A 55 -15.43 9.77 10.65
N GLY A 56 -15.37 10.86 11.42
CA GLY A 56 -16.23 11.08 12.59
C GLY A 56 -15.88 10.16 13.76
N TRP A 57 -16.89 9.83 14.57
CA TRP A 57 -16.71 9.01 15.77
C TRP A 57 -16.41 7.56 15.42
N ILE A 58 -15.31 7.04 15.96
CA ILE A 58 -14.83 5.69 15.74
C ILE A 58 -14.46 5.03 17.07
N ARG A 59 -14.61 3.70 17.12
CA ARG A 59 -14.25 2.88 18.28
C ARG A 59 -13.02 2.04 17.94
N THR A 60 -11.96 2.18 18.72
CA THR A 60 -10.69 1.46 18.50
C THR A 60 -10.09 0.97 19.82
N ARG A 61 -9.20 -0.01 19.75
CA ARG A 61 -8.51 -0.51 20.97
C ARG A 61 -7.43 0.47 21.40
N ALA A 62 -7.31 0.72 22.70
CA ALA A 62 -6.29 1.59 23.27
C ALA A 62 -4.87 1.25 22.79
N LYS A 63 -4.50 -0.04 22.76
CA LYS A 63 -3.19 -0.50 22.24
C LYS A 63 -2.97 -0.21 20.76
N LYS A 64 -4.02 -0.20 19.94
CA LYS A 64 -3.90 0.13 18.51
C LYS A 64 -3.68 1.63 18.36
N LEU A 65 -4.40 2.41 19.14
CA LEU A 65 -4.31 3.86 19.16
C LEU A 65 -2.92 4.34 19.62
N LEU A 66 -2.39 3.80 20.71
CA LEU A 66 -1.03 4.09 21.18
C LEU A 66 0.07 3.67 20.19
N ALA A 67 -0.20 2.67 19.35
CA ALA A 67 0.72 2.25 18.29
C ALA A 67 0.63 3.14 17.03
N GLY A 68 -0.03 4.31 17.11
CA GLY A 68 -0.19 5.24 16.01
C GLY A 68 -1.20 4.80 14.95
N ARG A 69 -1.97 3.72 15.15
CA ARG A 69 -2.88 3.21 14.10
C ARG A 69 -4.18 4.01 13.97
N GLY A 70 -4.63 4.73 14.98
CA GLY A 70 -5.73 5.71 14.81
C GLY A 70 -6.98 5.15 14.13
N CYS A 71 -7.52 5.93 13.19
CA CYS A 71 -8.66 5.55 12.36
C CYS A 71 -8.30 4.48 11.30
N VAL A 72 -9.04 3.37 11.31
CA VAL A 72 -8.87 2.29 10.32
C VAL A 72 -9.18 2.80 8.91
N ALA A 73 -10.24 3.60 8.74
CA ALA A 73 -10.59 4.15 7.43
C ALA A 73 -9.50 5.11 6.91
N CYS A 74 -8.91 5.95 7.77
CA CYS A 74 -7.74 6.77 7.38
C CYS A 74 -6.53 5.91 6.99
N ASN A 75 -6.29 4.78 7.67
CA ASN A 75 -5.19 3.90 7.31
C ASN A 75 -5.44 3.13 6.02
N GLU A 76 -6.68 2.74 5.77
CA GLU A 76 -7.05 2.12 4.49
C GLU A 76 -6.92 3.14 3.36
N GLU A 77 -7.33 4.39 3.60
CA GLU A 77 -7.08 5.51 2.70
C GLU A 77 -5.59 5.81 2.53
N SER A 78 -4.78 5.78 3.59
CA SER A 78 -3.34 6.08 3.51
C SER A 78 -2.53 4.97 2.84
N LEU A 79 -2.95 3.71 3.02
CA LEU A 79 -2.47 2.59 2.21
C LEU A 79 -2.89 2.75 0.74
N MET A 80 -4.01 3.44 0.46
CA MET A 80 -4.40 3.83 -0.90
C MET A 80 -3.61 5.05 -1.40
N ASP A 81 -3.11 5.93 -0.52
CA ASP A 81 -2.30 7.13 -0.82
C ASP A 81 -0.81 6.86 -1.05
N GLN A 82 -0.28 5.68 -0.70
CA GLN A 82 1.02 5.26 -1.23
C GLN A 82 0.83 4.99 -2.72
N GLY A 83 1.23 5.96 -3.54
CA GLY A 83 1.29 5.82 -4.99
C GLY A 83 1.92 4.48 -5.36
N ALA A 84 1.36 3.82 -6.35
CA ALA A 84 1.94 2.62 -6.91
C ALA A 84 2.63 2.96 -8.23
N MET A 85 3.41 2.02 -8.74
CA MET A 85 3.95 2.06 -10.08
C MET A 85 3.28 0.98 -10.92
N ILE A 86 2.78 1.34 -12.08
CA ILE A 86 2.48 0.37 -13.14
C ILE A 86 3.70 0.26 -14.05
N TYR A 87 4.08 -0.96 -14.41
CA TYR A 87 5.21 -1.23 -15.29
C TYR A 87 4.79 -2.07 -16.49
N LEU A 88 5.49 -1.85 -17.60
CA LEU A 88 5.50 -2.68 -18.78
C LEU A 88 6.95 -3.07 -19.06
N ILE A 89 7.24 -4.37 -18.97
CA ILE A 89 8.57 -4.91 -19.22
C ILE A 89 8.54 -5.88 -20.41
N ARG A 90 9.63 -5.90 -21.18
CA ARG A 90 9.92 -6.94 -22.17
C ARG A 90 10.75 -8.01 -21.47
N CYS A 91 10.30 -9.24 -21.45
CA CYS A 91 11.01 -10.39 -20.87
C CYS A 91 11.52 -11.29 -21.99
N TYR A 92 12.77 -11.72 -21.91
CA TYR A 92 13.39 -12.51 -22.97
C TYR A 92 14.52 -13.41 -22.47
N ASP A 93 14.78 -14.45 -23.24
CA ASP A 93 15.99 -15.27 -23.22
C ASP A 93 16.27 -15.82 -24.64
N GLU A 94 17.06 -16.88 -24.75
CA GLU A 94 17.38 -17.51 -26.04
C GLU A 94 16.20 -18.28 -26.67
N GLN A 95 15.14 -18.59 -25.90
CA GLN A 95 14.08 -19.51 -26.30
C GLN A 95 12.73 -18.83 -26.54
N GLU A 96 12.49 -17.68 -25.91
CA GLU A 96 11.24 -16.95 -26.01
C GLU A 96 11.39 -15.47 -25.66
N GLU A 97 10.42 -14.69 -26.13
CA GLU A 97 10.26 -13.28 -25.81
C GLU A 97 8.77 -13.00 -25.60
N PHE A 98 8.47 -12.21 -24.56
CA PHE A 98 7.10 -11.78 -24.24
C PHE A 98 7.12 -10.48 -23.43
N TYR A 99 5.94 -9.94 -23.16
CA TYR A 99 5.74 -8.73 -22.40
C TYR A 99 5.00 -9.02 -21.10
N LYS A 100 5.36 -8.35 -20.01
CA LYS A 100 4.63 -8.42 -18.75
C LYS A 100 4.16 -7.03 -18.33
N ILE A 101 2.89 -6.96 -17.92
CA ILE A 101 2.30 -5.80 -17.25
C ILE A 101 2.12 -6.15 -15.78
N GLY A 102 2.33 -5.18 -14.89
CA GLY A 102 2.00 -5.35 -13.49
C GLY A 102 2.07 -4.06 -12.70
N ILE A 103 1.60 -4.12 -11.46
CA ILE A 103 1.68 -3.03 -10.48
C ILE A 103 2.63 -3.40 -9.33
N THR A 104 3.32 -2.42 -8.76
CA THR A 104 4.15 -2.57 -7.57
C THR A 104 4.08 -1.32 -6.70
N THR A 105 4.19 -1.48 -5.38
CA THR A 105 4.40 -0.37 -4.42
C THR A 105 5.87 -0.22 -4.02
N LYS A 106 6.75 -1.03 -4.59
CA LYS A 106 8.20 -1.05 -4.38
C LYS A 106 8.93 -0.85 -5.71
N SER A 107 10.22 -0.56 -5.67
CA SER A 107 11.06 -0.46 -6.88
C SER A 107 11.07 -1.77 -7.70
N LEU A 108 11.41 -1.71 -8.99
CA LEU A 108 11.47 -2.90 -9.85
C LEU A 108 12.55 -3.87 -9.40
N GLU A 109 13.68 -3.36 -8.91
CA GLU A 109 14.79 -4.15 -8.34
C GLU A 109 14.32 -4.90 -7.09
N SER A 110 13.50 -4.26 -6.25
CA SER A 110 12.91 -4.91 -5.08
C SER A 110 11.84 -5.94 -5.45
N ARG A 111 11.18 -5.77 -6.61
CA ARG A 111 10.15 -6.67 -7.13
C ARG A 111 10.77 -7.92 -7.75
N PHE A 112 11.84 -7.73 -8.51
CA PHE A 112 12.61 -8.77 -9.20
C PHE A 112 14.07 -8.78 -8.72
N PRO A 113 14.33 -9.08 -7.43
CA PRO A 113 15.67 -9.04 -6.85
C PRO A 113 16.59 -10.13 -7.38
N ASP A 114 16.01 -11.21 -7.91
CA ASP A 114 16.74 -12.37 -8.38
C ASP A 114 15.95 -13.10 -9.49
N ASN A 115 16.64 -14.06 -10.12
CA ASN A 115 16.07 -14.90 -11.16
C ASN A 115 15.01 -15.88 -10.65
N SER A 116 14.83 -16.05 -9.33
CA SER A 116 13.81 -16.95 -8.78
C SER A 116 12.40 -16.38 -8.97
N ARG A 117 12.26 -15.05 -8.93
CA ARG A 117 10.98 -14.35 -9.11
C ARG A 117 10.63 -14.07 -10.55
N LEU A 118 11.63 -13.89 -11.41
CA LEU A 118 11.47 -13.73 -12.85
C LEU A 118 12.67 -14.37 -13.56
N PRO A 119 12.56 -15.61 -14.08
CA PRO A 119 13.69 -16.37 -14.62
C PRO A 119 14.04 -15.98 -16.07
N TYR A 120 14.01 -14.67 -16.36
CA TYR A 120 14.25 -14.05 -17.67
C TYR A 120 15.03 -12.75 -17.51
N LYS A 121 15.79 -12.37 -18.54
CA LYS A 121 16.28 -10.99 -18.66
C LYS A 121 15.08 -10.09 -18.99
N PHE A 122 15.16 -8.82 -18.62
CA PHE A 122 14.10 -7.88 -18.94
C PHE A 122 14.60 -6.47 -19.24
N ASP A 123 13.87 -5.80 -20.15
CA ASP A 123 13.99 -4.38 -20.41
C ASP A 123 12.75 -3.66 -19.89
N VAL A 124 12.94 -2.51 -19.24
CA VAL A 124 11.82 -1.65 -18.83
C VAL A 124 11.37 -0.80 -20.02
N LEU A 125 10.15 -1.03 -20.50
CA LEU A 125 9.57 -0.26 -21.60
C LEU A 125 8.78 0.95 -21.09
N SER A 126 8.13 0.82 -19.92
CA SER A 126 7.41 1.92 -19.28
C SER A 126 7.32 1.69 -17.78
N LEU A 127 7.44 2.76 -17.00
CA LEU A 127 7.27 2.78 -15.55
C LEU A 127 6.58 4.08 -15.15
N GLN A 128 5.41 3.99 -14.52
CA GLN A 128 4.60 5.17 -14.20
C GLN A 128 4.09 5.13 -12.78
N ASN A 129 4.33 6.22 -12.05
CA ASN A 129 3.79 6.44 -10.73
C ASN A 129 2.35 6.96 -10.82
N GLY A 130 1.50 6.56 -9.89
CA GLY A 130 0.14 7.08 -9.81
C GLY A 130 -0.61 6.59 -8.59
N ASP A 131 -1.81 7.15 -8.41
CA ASP A 131 -2.75 6.67 -7.40
C ASP A 131 -3.04 5.18 -7.61
N ARG A 132 -2.96 4.41 -6.52
CA ARG A 132 -3.05 2.96 -6.58
C ARG A 132 -4.38 2.47 -7.15
N LYS A 133 -5.51 3.11 -6.78
CA LYS A 133 -6.85 2.72 -7.30
C LYS A 133 -6.95 2.99 -8.80
N LYS A 134 -6.45 4.15 -9.26
CA LYS A 134 -6.40 4.50 -10.69
C LYS A 134 -5.56 3.50 -11.46
N LEU A 135 -4.38 3.14 -10.94
CA LEU A 135 -3.49 2.17 -11.58
C LEU A 135 -4.10 0.78 -11.65
N TYR A 136 -4.76 0.28 -10.60
CA TYR A 136 -5.47 -1.01 -10.65
C TYR A 136 -6.59 -1.03 -11.71
N ARG A 137 -7.36 0.06 -11.80
CA ARG A 137 -8.38 0.21 -12.86
C ARG A 137 -7.75 0.21 -14.25
N PHE A 138 -6.61 0.88 -14.40
CA PHE A 138 -5.90 0.96 -15.66
C PHE A 138 -5.28 -0.37 -16.08
N GLU A 139 -4.61 -1.08 -15.17
CA GLU A 139 -4.12 -2.45 -15.40
C GLU A 139 -5.26 -3.37 -15.84
N THR A 140 -6.38 -3.37 -15.13
CA THR A 140 -7.56 -4.17 -15.51
C THR A 140 -8.01 -3.89 -16.94
N LEU A 141 -8.00 -2.62 -17.35
CA LEU A 141 -8.34 -2.21 -18.71
C LEU A 141 -7.30 -2.71 -19.73
N LEU A 142 -6.01 -2.59 -19.45
CA LEU A 142 -4.93 -3.10 -20.31
C LEU A 142 -5.01 -4.62 -20.48
N LEU A 143 -5.20 -5.37 -19.38
CA LEU A 143 -5.32 -6.83 -19.40
C LEU A 143 -6.53 -7.29 -20.22
N ARG A 144 -7.64 -6.54 -20.19
CA ARG A 144 -8.82 -6.79 -21.05
C ARG A 144 -8.54 -6.48 -22.51
N LEU A 145 -7.91 -5.36 -22.81
CA LEU A 145 -7.55 -4.99 -24.19
C LEU A 145 -6.60 -6.01 -24.83
N LEU A 146 -5.66 -6.55 -24.05
CA LEU A 146 -4.66 -7.51 -24.52
C LEU A 146 -5.08 -8.97 -24.31
N GLN A 147 -6.35 -9.25 -23.97
CA GLN A 147 -6.81 -10.61 -23.68
C GLN A 147 -6.48 -11.61 -24.81
N LYS A 148 -6.64 -11.19 -26.07
CA LYS A 148 -6.33 -12.02 -27.25
C LYS A 148 -4.84 -12.33 -27.43
N TYR A 149 -3.97 -11.58 -26.77
CA TYR A 149 -2.51 -11.71 -26.85
C TYR A 149 -1.91 -12.37 -25.61
N ARG A 150 -2.72 -12.94 -24.72
CA ARG A 150 -2.20 -13.64 -23.54
C ARG A 150 -1.19 -14.69 -23.93
N TYR A 151 -0.08 -14.72 -23.20
CA TYR A 151 1.03 -15.62 -23.40
C TYR A 151 1.37 -16.34 -22.10
N THR A 152 1.66 -17.63 -22.19
CA THR A 152 2.11 -18.43 -21.04
C THR A 152 3.60 -18.72 -21.23
N PRO A 153 4.49 -18.11 -20.43
CA PRO A 153 5.93 -18.35 -20.50
C PRO A 153 6.30 -19.81 -20.25
N LYS A 154 7.34 -20.32 -20.92
CA LYS A 154 7.79 -21.72 -20.77
C LYS A 154 8.34 -21.99 -19.36
N LYS A 155 9.07 -21.04 -18.77
CA LYS A 155 9.56 -21.12 -17.39
C LYS A 155 8.50 -20.61 -16.42
N HIS A 156 8.27 -21.36 -15.35
CA HIS A 156 7.30 -21.00 -14.32
C HIS A 156 7.82 -19.87 -13.41
N PHE A 157 6.96 -18.89 -13.12
CA PHE A 157 7.18 -17.90 -12.06
C PHE A 157 5.85 -17.31 -11.55
N CYS A 158 5.89 -16.69 -10.36
CA CYS A 158 4.72 -16.06 -9.76
C CYS A 158 4.29 -14.82 -10.56
N GLY A 159 3.01 -14.76 -10.97
CA GLY A 159 2.48 -13.64 -11.75
C GLY A 159 2.59 -13.79 -13.27
N ARG A 160 2.83 -15.01 -13.77
CA ARG A 160 2.88 -15.33 -15.21
C ARG A 160 1.55 -15.21 -15.96
N THR A 161 0.44 -14.96 -15.26
CA THR A 161 -0.91 -14.81 -15.85
C THR A 161 -1.14 -13.47 -16.54
N GLU A 162 -0.19 -12.54 -16.39
CA GLU A 162 -0.24 -11.16 -16.91
C GLU A 162 0.84 -10.95 -17.99
N CYS A 163 1.10 -12.01 -18.77
CA CYS A 163 2.09 -12.02 -19.84
C CYS A 163 1.40 -12.02 -21.21
N PHE A 164 2.03 -11.38 -22.20
CA PHE A 164 1.47 -11.13 -23.52
C PHE A 164 2.50 -11.31 -24.63
N SER A 165 2.08 -11.82 -25.79
CA SER A 165 2.94 -11.99 -26.97
C SER A 165 3.06 -10.73 -27.82
N ASN A 166 2.11 -9.79 -27.70
CA ASN A 166 2.07 -8.57 -28.48
C ASN A 166 1.43 -7.42 -27.66
N ILE A 167 1.99 -6.21 -27.81
CA ILE A 167 1.54 -4.97 -27.15
C ILE A 167 1.26 -3.81 -28.12
N ASP A 168 1.22 -4.07 -29.43
CA ASP A 168 1.07 -3.02 -30.45
C ASP A 168 -0.27 -2.30 -30.32
N LEU A 169 -1.32 -3.02 -29.93
CA LEU A 169 -2.64 -2.43 -29.68
C LEU A 169 -2.58 -1.32 -28.62
N ILE A 170 -1.80 -1.51 -27.55
CA ILE A 170 -1.67 -0.49 -26.50
C ILE A 170 -0.68 0.62 -26.92
N ARG A 171 0.36 0.29 -27.69
CA ARG A 171 1.29 1.28 -28.27
C ARG A 171 0.54 2.28 -29.16
N GLN A 172 -0.30 1.79 -30.07
CA GLN A 172 -1.09 2.61 -30.99
C GLN A 172 -2.15 3.43 -30.26
N LYS A 173 -2.84 2.85 -29.27
CA LYS A 173 -4.01 3.47 -28.64
C LYS A 173 -3.65 4.50 -27.56
N PHE A 174 -2.54 4.30 -26.86
CA PHE A 174 -2.15 5.15 -25.72
C PHE A 174 -0.86 5.96 -25.96
N ASN A 175 -0.32 5.90 -27.18
CA ASN A 175 0.93 6.54 -27.57
C ASN A 175 2.00 6.38 -26.48
N ILE A 176 2.24 5.12 -26.08
CA ILE A 176 2.98 4.77 -24.85
C ILE A 176 4.42 5.31 -24.86
N PHE A 177 4.94 5.71 -26.02
CA PHE A 177 6.25 6.34 -26.16
C PHE A 177 6.21 7.88 -25.98
N ASP A 178 5.08 8.53 -26.29
CA ASP A 178 4.99 10.00 -26.27
C ASP A 178 4.29 10.56 -25.02
N ALA A 179 3.38 9.80 -24.40
CA ALA A 179 2.76 10.19 -23.12
C ALA A 179 3.69 9.95 -21.91
N PHE A 180 4.83 9.27 -22.12
CA PHE A 180 5.70 8.72 -21.07
C PHE A 180 7.19 8.93 -21.34
N GLY A 181 7.57 10.11 -21.84
CA GLY A 181 8.93 10.65 -21.75
C GLY A 181 10.05 9.66 -22.09
N VAL A 182 10.02 9.10 -23.29
CA VAL A 182 11.16 8.31 -23.80
C VAL A 182 12.20 9.25 -24.41
N ASP A 183 12.74 10.12 -23.54
CA ASP A 183 13.96 10.89 -23.80
C ASP A 183 14.94 10.67 -22.64
N SER A 184 15.32 9.41 -22.44
CA SER A 184 16.53 9.07 -21.68
C SER A 184 16.98 7.63 -21.97
N PHE A 185 17.07 7.27 -23.26
CA PHE A 185 18.03 6.26 -23.68
C PHE A 185 19.45 6.83 -23.55
N LYS A 186 19.94 7.00 -22.32
CA LYS A 186 21.38 6.89 -22.10
C LYS A 186 21.68 5.40 -22.08
N ARG A 187 22.17 4.92 -23.22
CA ARG A 187 23.05 3.75 -23.31
C ARG A 187 24.04 3.82 -22.15
N ALA A 188 23.88 2.96 -21.16
CA ALA A 188 25.03 2.52 -20.40
C ALA A 188 25.71 1.45 -21.27
N VAL A 189 26.91 1.80 -21.72
CA VAL A 189 27.89 0.90 -22.33
C VAL A 189 28.18 -0.25 -21.36
#